data_AF-A0A7U6KMF5-F1
#
_entry.id   AF-A0A7U6KMF5-F1
#
_cell.length_a   1.000
_cell.length_b   1.000
_cell.length_c   1.000
_cell.angle_alpha   90.00
_cell.angle_beta   90.00
_cell.angle_gamma   90.00
#
_symmetry.space_group_name_H-M   'P 1'
#
loop_
_entity.id
_entity.type
_entity.pdbx_description
1 polymer ?
#
loop_
_entity_poly.entity_id
_entity_poly.type
_entity_poly.pdbx_seq_one_letter_code
_entity_poly.pdbx_strand_id
1 'polypeptide(L)'
;MVMLPMQGRARNFVIVAGNDAVAIELNDGETVVYNQHGVELRLLKDKIKSNVSLEVDGDIKATGDVSDKAGSMQIMRGAYNIHGHTAEGTSPPTVLMGAADAI
;
A
#
# COMPACT_ATOMS: atom_id res chain seq x y z
N MET A 1 4.67 -26.00 11.48
CA MET A 1 5.68 -26.30 10.46
C MET A 1 4.96 -26.34 9.11
N VAL A 2 5.01 -25.24 8.37
CA VAL A 2 4.45 -25.18 7.01
C VAL A 2 5.64 -25.11 6.06
N MET A 3 5.61 -25.97 5.05
CA MET A 3 6.70 -26.25 4.12
C MET A 3 6.23 -25.77 2.74
N LEU A 4 6.93 -24.81 2.14
CA LEU A 4 6.59 -24.31 0.79
C LEU A 4 7.81 -24.49 -0.13
N PRO A 5 7.78 -25.47 -1.05
CA PRO A 5 8.86 -25.67 -2.01
C PRO A 5 8.71 -24.70 -3.18
N MET A 6 9.75 -23.92 -3.47
CA MET A 6 9.89 -23.29 -4.78
C MET A 6 10.81 -24.16 -5.67
N GLN A 7 10.26 -24.62 -6.79
CA GLN A 7 10.94 -25.37 -7.86
C GLN A 7 11.56 -26.74 -7.51
N GLY A 8 10.91 -27.52 -6.64
CA GLY A 8 11.10 -28.97 -6.58
C GLY A 8 12.47 -29.49 -6.08
N ARG A 9 13.41 -28.64 -5.68
CA ARG A 9 14.64 -29.04 -4.99
C ARG A 9 15.04 -27.99 -3.95
N ALA A 10 14.73 -28.25 -2.69
CA ALA A 10 15.13 -27.42 -1.56
C ALA A 10 16.66 -27.56 -1.33
N ARG A 11 17.45 -26.57 -1.77
CA ARG A 11 18.88 -26.46 -1.42
C ARG A 11 19.16 -25.33 -0.43
N ASN A 12 18.27 -24.35 -0.32
CA ASN A 12 18.42 -23.17 0.54
C ASN A 12 17.12 -22.95 1.32
N PHE A 13 17.17 -22.99 2.64
CA PHE A 13 16.04 -22.71 3.53
C PHE A 13 16.48 -21.70 4.61
N VAL A 14 15.52 -20.94 5.13
CA VAL A 14 15.74 -20.04 6.27
C VAL A 14 14.86 -20.54 7.42
N ILE A 15 15.50 -20.85 8.55
CA ILE A 15 14.83 -21.15 9.83
C ILE A 15 14.85 -19.85 10.64
N VAL A 16 13.67 -19.33 11.00
CA VAL A 16 13.57 -18.24 11.98
C VAL A 16 13.21 -18.87 13.32
N ALA A 17 14.17 -18.88 14.24
CA ALA A 17 13.98 -19.24 15.64
C ALA A 17 14.06 -17.95 16.48
N GLY A 18 13.01 -17.66 17.24
CA GLY A 18 12.98 -16.65 18.30
C GLY A 18 12.61 -17.31 19.63
N ASN A 19 12.89 -16.64 20.76
CA ASN A 19 12.56 -17.16 22.09
C ASN A 19 11.05 -17.22 22.37
N ASP A 20 10.24 -16.52 21.57
CA ASP A 20 8.79 -16.45 21.70
C ASP A 20 8.08 -17.21 20.58
N ALA A 21 6.94 -17.82 20.94
CA ALA A 21 6.09 -18.55 20.01
C ALA A 21 5.44 -17.58 19.01
N VAL A 22 6.03 -17.44 17.82
CA VAL A 22 5.39 -16.72 16.72
C VAL A 22 4.58 -17.71 15.87
N ALA A 23 3.25 -17.63 15.99
CA ALA A 23 2.33 -18.31 15.07
C ALA A 23 2.20 -17.47 13.80
N ILE A 24 2.64 -18.02 12.66
CA ILE A 24 2.45 -17.41 11.34
C ILE A 24 1.23 -18.09 10.71
N GLU A 25 0.12 -17.36 10.58
CA GLU A 25 -1.07 -17.80 9.85
C GLU A 25 -1.07 -17.19 8.45
N LEU A 26 -1.21 -18.05 7.43
CA LEU A 26 -1.22 -17.69 6.01
C LEU A 26 -2.38 -18.42 5.32
N ASN A 27 -3.06 -17.72 4.40
CA ASN A 27 -4.00 -18.36 3.49
C ASN A 27 -3.27 -18.95 2.27
N ASP A 28 -3.99 -19.76 1.48
CA ASP A 28 -3.46 -20.32 0.24
C ASP A 28 -2.95 -19.20 -0.71
N GLY A 29 -1.73 -19.37 -1.21
CA GLY A 29 -1.06 -18.42 -2.10
C GLY A 29 -0.48 -17.16 -1.43
N GLU A 30 -0.52 -17.04 -0.09
CA GLU A 30 0.05 -15.89 0.61
C GLU A 30 1.53 -16.11 1.00
N THR A 31 2.30 -15.03 1.03
CA THR A 31 3.66 -15.01 1.58
C THR A 31 3.81 -13.82 2.52
N VAL A 32 4.43 -14.02 3.69
CA VAL A 32 4.71 -12.94 4.65
C VAL A 32 6.18 -12.93 5.04
N VAL A 33 6.76 -11.73 5.07
CA VAL A 33 8.03 -11.44 5.73
C VAL A 33 7.70 -10.64 6.98
N TYR A 34 8.13 -11.12 8.15
CA TYR A 34 7.85 -10.48 9.43
C TYR A 34 9.08 -10.47 10.33
N ASN A 35 9.10 -9.58 11.33
CA ASN A 35 10.13 -9.55 12.38
C ASN A 35 9.50 -9.57 13.79
N GLN A 36 10.35 -9.73 14.81
CA GLN A 36 9.95 -9.75 16.24
C GLN A 36 9.32 -8.44 16.75
N HIS A 37 9.43 -7.35 15.98
CA HIS A 37 8.84 -6.06 16.31
C HIS A 37 7.43 -5.88 15.73
N GLY A 38 6.87 -6.92 15.10
CA GLY A 38 5.54 -6.88 14.48
C GLY A 38 5.48 -6.12 13.16
N VAL A 39 6.62 -5.89 12.50
CA VAL A 39 6.66 -5.34 11.14
C VAL A 39 6.36 -6.46 10.15
N GLU A 40 5.49 -6.19 9.17
CA GLU A 40 5.05 -7.17 8.18
C GLU A 40 5.08 -6.62 6.75
N LEU A 41 5.49 -7.47 5.81
CA LEU A 41 5.28 -7.32 4.37
C LEU A 41 4.59 -8.58 3.85
N ARG A 42 3.33 -8.43 3.41
CA ARG A 42 2.47 -9.50 2.91
C ARG A 42 2.31 -9.40 1.40
N LEU A 43 2.62 -10.49 0.70
CA LEU A 43 2.26 -10.71 -0.69
C LEU A 43 0.98 -11.54 -0.68
N LEU A 44 -0.14 -10.91 -1.02
CA LEU A 44 -1.43 -11.55 -1.18
C LEU A 44 -1.66 -11.88 -2.66
N LYS A 45 -2.73 -12.61 -2.95
CA LYS A 45 -3.11 -13.00 -4.31
C LYS A 45 -3.27 -11.81 -5.28
N ASP A 46 -3.74 -10.67 -4.78
CA ASP A 46 -4.14 -9.50 -5.56
C ASP A 46 -3.35 -8.22 -5.25
N LYS A 47 -2.58 -8.19 -4.16
CA LYS A 47 -1.91 -6.97 -3.68
C LYS A 47 -0.75 -7.26 -2.73
N ILE A 48 0.07 -6.25 -2.52
CA ILE A 48 1.08 -6.23 -1.47
C ILE A 48 0.57 -5.32 -0.34
N LYS A 49 0.72 -5.76 0.91
CA LYS A 49 0.33 -4.99 2.10
C LYS A 49 1.49 -4.91 3.09
N SER A 50 1.72 -3.72 3.63
CA SER A 50 2.61 -3.52 4.78
C SER A 50 1.89 -2.71 5.86
N ASN A 51 2.32 -2.88 7.12
CA ASN A 51 1.83 -2.13 8.26
C ASN A 51 2.77 -0.98 8.68
N VAL A 52 3.82 -0.72 7.91
CA VAL A 52 4.79 0.36 8.15
C VAL A 52 4.91 1.27 6.93
N SER A 53 5.65 2.36 7.09
CA SER A 53 6.00 3.25 5.97
C SER A 53 6.94 2.53 5.01
N LEU A 54 6.81 2.84 3.72
CA LEU A 54 7.70 2.38 2.67
C LEU A 54 8.58 3.54 2.24
N GLU A 55 9.91 3.38 2.36
CA GLU A 55 10.88 4.29 1.77
C GLU A 55 11.27 3.76 0.39
N VAL A 56 11.21 4.61 -0.63
CA VAL A 56 11.50 4.26 -2.03
C VAL A 56 12.48 5.29 -2.57
N ASP A 57 13.70 4.85 -2.89
CA ASP A 57 14.76 5.73 -3.43
C ASP A 57 14.49 6.14 -4.90
N GLY A 58 13.54 5.49 -5.56
CA GLY A 58 13.19 5.72 -6.96
C GLY A 58 11.72 6.06 -7.18
N ASP A 59 11.32 6.06 -8.45
CA ASP A 59 9.95 6.40 -8.83
C ASP A 59 8.95 5.29 -8.46
N ILE A 60 7.76 5.72 -8.05
CA ILE A 60 6.58 4.86 -7.99
C ILE A 60 5.77 5.08 -9.27
N LYS A 61 5.62 4.03 -10.09
CA LYS A 61 4.78 4.03 -11.29
C LYS A 61 3.56 3.14 -11.07
N ALA A 62 2.37 3.69 -11.28
CA ALA A 62 1.10 2.99 -11.16
C ALA A 62 0.27 3.16 -12.43
N THR A 63 -0.35 2.06 -12.90
CA THR A 63 -1.36 2.10 -13.97
C THR A 63 -2.75 2.43 -13.44
N GLY A 64 -2.98 2.16 -12.15
CA GLY A 64 -4.19 2.51 -11.41
C GLY A 64 -4.11 3.89 -10.76
N ASP A 65 -5.09 4.18 -9.90
CA ASP A 65 -5.11 5.41 -9.11
C ASP A 65 -4.08 5.36 -7.97
N VAL A 66 -3.59 6.54 -7.58
CA VAL A 66 -2.76 6.74 -6.39
C VAL A 66 -3.57 7.60 -5.43
N SER A 67 -3.92 7.01 -4.29
CA SER A 67 -4.74 7.66 -3.27
C SER A 67 -4.05 7.66 -1.92
N ASP A 68 -4.30 8.71 -1.15
CA ASP A 68 -3.91 8.83 0.24
C ASP A 68 -5.15 8.95 1.13
N LYS A 69 -4.95 9.36 2.38
CA LYS A 69 -6.04 9.53 3.36
C LYS A 69 -7.05 10.63 2.97
N ALA A 70 -6.64 11.63 2.20
CA ALA A 70 -7.41 12.83 1.89
C ALA A 70 -8.05 12.79 0.50
N GLY A 71 -7.54 11.96 -0.43
CA GLY A 71 -8.15 11.81 -1.75
C GLY A 71 -7.25 11.06 -2.72
N SER A 72 -7.48 11.28 -4.02
CA SER A 72 -6.68 10.67 -5.08
C SER A 72 -6.06 11.68 -6.03
N MET A 73 -4.96 11.27 -6.66
CA MET A 73 -4.28 12.05 -7.67
C MET A 73 -5.18 12.38 -8.86
N GLN A 74 -6.18 11.55 -9.17
CA GLN A 74 -7.15 11.85 -10.24
C GLN A 74 -8.11 12.97 -9.85
N ILE A 75 -8.61 12.98 -8.61
CA ILE A 75 -9.48 14.06 -8.12
C ILE A 75 -8.72 15.39 -8.14
N MET A 76 -7.48 15.39 -7.65
CA MET A 76 -6.62 16.58 -7.67
C MET A 76 -6.37 17.10 -9.09
N ARG A 77 -6.09 16.19 -10.04
CA ARG A 77 -5.93 16.54 -11.46
C ARG A 77 -7.20 17.13 -12.04
N GLY A 78 -8.36 16.57 -11.70
CA GLY A 78 -9.65 17.08 -12.14
C GLY A 78 -9.88 18.53 -11.69
N ALA A 79 -9.71 18.79 -10.39
CA ALA A 79 -9.82 20.14 -9.83
C ALA A 79 -8.82 21.12 -10.46
N TYR A 80 -7.57 20.68 -10.66
CA TYR A 80 -6.55 21.49 -11.33
C TYR A 80 -6.87 21.75 -12.81
N ASN A 81 -7.41 20.80 -13.56
CA ASN A 81 -7.67 21.03 -14.99
C ASN A 81 -8.84 22.00 -15.24
N ILE A 82 -9.75 22.15 -14.28
CA ILE A 82 -10.94 23.01 -14.41
C ILE A 82 -10.84 24.33 -13.65
N HIS A 83 -9.77 24.55 -12.86
CA HIS A 83 -9.67 25.78 -12.08
C HIS A 83 -9.49 27.00 -13.00
N GLY A 84 -10.17 28.10 -12.65
CA GLY A 84 -10.01 29.40 -13.28
C GLY A 84 -9.35 30.40 -12.34
N HIS A 85 -8.78 31.46 -12.91
CA HIS A 85 -8.29 32.61 -12.16
C HIS A 85 -9.18 33.82 -12.42
N THR A 86 -9.51 34.59 -11.38
CA THR A 86 -10.11 35.92 -11.54
C THR A 86 -9.03 36.96 -11.88
N ALA A 87 -9.42 38.05 -12.53
CA ALA A 87 -8.52 39.10 -13.01
C ALA A 87 -7.72 39.82 -11.90
N GLU A 88 -8.11 39.67 -10.64
CA GLU A 88 -7.42 40.27 -9.49
C GLU A 88 -6.40 39.33 -8.81
N GLY A 89 -6.02 38.22 -9.45
CA GLY A 89 -4.93 37.36 -8.96
C GLY A 89 -5.25 36.61 -7.67
N THR A 90 -6.52 36.58 -7.24
CA THR A 90 -6.99 35.77 -6.10
C THR A 90 -7.76 34.57 -6.62
N SER A 91 -7.23 33.35 -6.45
CA SER A 91 -7.97 32.09 -6.55
C SER A 91 -7.21 30.98 -5.80
N PRO A 92 -7.92 30.05 -5.12
CA PRO A 92 -8.71 29.01 -5.79
C PRO A 92 -10.24 29.07 -5.55
N PRO A 93 -11.04 28.38 -6.39
CA PRO A 93 -12.51 28.39 -6.32
C PRO A 93 -13.07 27.56 -5.17
N THR A 94 -14.24 27.99 -4.68
CA THR A 94 -15.09 27.32 -3.69
C THR A 94 -15.73 26.07 -4.30
N VAL A 95 -15.01 24.95 -4.37
CA VAL A 95 -15.71 23.66 -4.45
C VAL A 95 -16.09 23.29 -3.03
N LEU A 96 -17.38 23.42 -2.73
CA LEU A 96 -18.01 22.80 -1.56
C LEU A 96 -17.56 21.34 -1.50
N MET A 97 -16.72 20.99 -0.53
CA MET A 97 -16.65 19.62 -0.01
C MET A 97 -18.05 19.32 0.56
N GLY A 98 -18.91 18.76 -0.29
CA GLY A 98 -20.28 18.43 0.06
C GLY A 98 -20.70 17.14 -0.63
N ALA A 99 -20.72 16.06 0.16
CA ALA A 99 -21.47 14.81 -0.01
C ALA A 99 -20.95 13.75 -1.00
N ALA A 100 -20.04 12.89 -0.50
CA ALA A 100 -19.97 11.42 -0.72
C ALA A 100 -18.70 10.96 0.03
N ASP A 101 -18.66 10.08 1.03
CA ASP A 101 -19.60 9.11 1.58
C ASP A 101 -19.33 8.98 3.09
N ALA A 102 -20.36 9.22 3.89
CA ALA A 102 -20.49 8.59 5.19
C ALA A 102 -21.42 7.41 4.97
N ILE A 103 -20.86 6.21 4.93
CA ILE A 103 -21.36 4.90 5.42
C ILE A 103 -20.20 3.91 5.28
#